data_AF-A0A6B1XDR6-F1
#
_entry.id   AF-A0A6B1XDR6-F1
#
_cell.length_a   1.000
_cell.length_b   1.000
_cell.length_c   1.000
_cell.angle_alpha   90.00
_cell.angle_beta   90.00
_cell.angle_gamma   90.00
#
_symmetry.space_group_name_H-M   'P 1'
#
loop_
_entity.id
_entity.type
_entity.pdbx_description
1 polymer ?
#
loop_
_entity_poly.entity_id
_entity_poly.type
_entity_poly.pdbx_seq_one_letter_code
_entity_poly.pdbx_strand_id
1 'polypeptide(L)' 'MKWLLGLIAINIVGLILITIYSAYYSFGTMLFGVHTAAAVKDFWNTEYLLGTIFIVCFNLLAIITAIVRYFKK' A
#
# COMPACT_ATOMS: atom_id res chain seq x y z
N MET A 1 -13.89 -16.87 -7.22
CA MET A 1 -14.25 -15.96 -6.11
C MET A 1 -13.31 -15.99 -4.91
N LYS A 2 -13.07 -17.13 -4.23
CA LYS A 2 -12.31 -17.15 -2.95
C LYS A 2 -10.92 -16.46 -3.01
N TRP A 3 -10.18 -16.63 -4.10
CA TRP A 3 -8.85 -16.01 -4.26
C TRP A 3 -8.91 -14.48 -4.47
N LEU A 4 -9.95 -13.98 -5.13
CA LEU A 4 -10.19 -12.53 -5.29
C LEU A 4 -10.52 -11.86 -3.95
N LEU A 5 -11.33 -12.51 -3.12
CA LEU A 5 -11.62 -12.01 -1.77
C LEU A 5 -10.35 -11.95 -0.90
N GLY A 6 -9.48 -12.96 -1.01
CA GLY A 6 -8.17 -12.94 -0.36
C GLY A 6 -7.29 -11.78 -0.85
N LEU A 7 -7.25 -11.53 -2.16
CA LEU A 7 -6.51 -10.40 -2.74
C LEU A 7 -7.06 -9.04 -2.27
N ILE A 8 -8.38 -8.89 -2.19
CA ILE A 8 -9.01 -7.67 -1.65
C ILE A 8 -8.62 -7.48 -0.19
N ALA A 9 -8.67 -8.52 0.64
CA ALA A 9 -8.27 -8.45 2.04
C ALA A 9 -6.79 -8.06 2.20
N ILE A 10 -5.89 -8.64 1.39
CA ILE A 10 -4.46 -8.29 1.38
C ILE A 10 -4.27 -6.82 0.99
N ASN A 11 -4.98 -6.35 -0.05
CA ASN A 11 -4.90 -4.96 -0.48
C ASN A 11 -5.35 -4.01 0.63
N ILE A 12 -6.48 -4.28 1.29
CA ILE A 12 -7.01 -3.46 2.38
C ILE A 12 -6.02 -3.41 3.55
N VAL A 13 -5.58 -4.56 4.03
CA VAL A 13 -4.67 -4.63 5.19
C VAL A 13 -3.34 -3.96 4.88
N GLY A 14 -2.79 -4.21 3.70
CA GLY A 14 -1.53 -3.60 3.28
C GLY A 14 -1.63 -2.07 3.17
N LEU A 15 -2.72 -1.55 2.58
CA LEU A 15 -2.94 -0.11 2.53
C LEU A 15 -3.08 0.51 3.92
N ILE A 16 -3.80 -0.13 4.85
CA ILE A 16 -3.91 0.36 6.24
C ILE A 16 -2.53 0.46 6.89
N LEU A 17 -1.67 -0.56 6.72
CA LEU A 17 -0.32 -0.54 7.27
C LEU A 17 0.55 0.56 6.65
N ILE A 18 0.41 0.78 5.33
CA ILE A 18 1.10 1.87 4.63
C ILE A 18 0.61 3.21 5.15
N THR A 19 -0.69 3.41 5.33
CA THR A 19 -1.26 4.64 5.93
C THR A 19 -0.68 4.91 7.32
N ILE A 20 -0.62 3.89 8.18
CA ILE A 20 -0.04 4.01 9.52
C ILE A 20 1.45 4.40 9.44
N TYR A 21 2.20 3.75 8.54
CA TYR A 21 3.61 4.06 8.32
C TYR A 21 3.83 5.48 7.79
N SER A 22 3.09 5.89 6.75
CA SER A 22 3.12 7.23 6.17
C SER A 22 2.79 8.29 7.21
N ALA A 23 1.79 8.01 8.08
CA ALA A 23 1.40 8.91 9.15
C ALA A 23 2.50 9.06 10.20
N TYR A 24 3.09 7.95 10.66
CA TYR A 24 4.20 7.98 11.61
C TYR A 24 5.41 8.75 11.07
N TYR A 25 5.81 8.44 9.83
CA TYR A 25 6.99 9.07 9.22
C TYR A 25 6.78 10.56 8.97
N SER A 26 5.59 10.95 8.49
CA SER A 26 5.36 12.33 8.03
C SER A 26 4.89 13.24 9.16
N PHE A 27 3.91 12.82 9.95
CA PHE A 27 3.41 13.64 11.07
C PHE A 27 4.29 13.52 12.33
N GLY A 28 5.10 12.46 12.47
CA GLY A 28 6.10 12.38 13.53
C GLY A 28 7.13 13.51 13.48
N THR A 29 7.43 14.03 12.28
CA THR A 29 8.34 15.18 12.12
C THR A 29 7.78 16.49 12.68
N MET A 30 6.46 16.58 12.88
CA MET A 30 5.84 17.76 13.50
C MET A 30 6.26 17.93 14.97
N LEU A 31 6.66 16.85 15.64
CA LEU A 31 7.26 16.92 16.99
C LEU A 31 8.58 17.71 17.00
N PHE A 32 9.23 17.84 15.84
CA PHE A 32 10.48 18.57 15.66
C PHE A 32 10.29 19.95 15.00
N GLY A 33 9.07 20.48 15.00
CA GLY A 33 8.77 21.85 14.55
C GLY A 33 8.50 22.01 13.05
N VAL A 34 8.29 20.91 12.31
CA VAL A 34 7.89 20.97 10.89
C VAL A 34 6.46 21.51 10.76
N HIS A 35 6.26 22.46 9.84
CA HIS A 35 4.94 23.02 9.55
C HIS A 35 3.96 21.96 9.03
N THR A 36 2.72 22.01 9.50
CA THR A 36 1.64 21.07 9.15
C THR A 36 1.47 20.88 7.64
N ALA A 37 1.63 21.95 6.85
CA ALA A 37 1.51 21.88 5.40
C ALA A 37 2.58 21.00 4.74
N ALA A 38 3.82 21.03 5.24
CA ALA A 38 4.90 20.19 4.77
C ALA A 38 4.67 18.72 5.16
N ALA A 39 4.27 18.46 6.41
CA ALA A 39 3.98 17.11 6.89
C ALA A 39 2.82 16.44 6.12
N VAL A 40 1.76 17.20 5.78
CA VAL A 40 0.66 16.68 4.95
C VAL A 40 1.12 16.35 3.54
N LYS A 41 1.98 17.19 2.95
CA LYS A 41 2.54 16.93 1.61
C LYS A 41 3.39 15.66 1.60
N ASP A 42 4.24 15.49 2.60
CA ASP A 42 5.11 14.32 2.73
C ASP A 42 4.31 13.04 3.01
N PHE A 43 3.22 13.15 3.78
CA PHE A 43 2.28 12.05 4.01
C PHE A 43 1.72 11.53 2.69
N TRP A 44 1.12 12.40 1.88
CA TRP A 44 0.53 11.98 0.61
C TRP A 44 1.58 11.47 -0.37
N ASN A 45 2.77 12.08 -0.41
CA ASN A 45 3.85 11.60 -1.28
C ASN A 45 4.28 10.17 -0.92
N THR A 46 4.45 9.90 0.38
CA THR A 46 4.81 8.56 0.89
C THR A 46 3.69 7.56 0.64
N GLU A 47 2.44 7.97 0.88
CA GLU A 47 1.26 7.14 0.69
C GLU A 47 1.08 6.74 -0.77
N TYR A 48 1.20 7.69 -1.69
CA TYR A 48 1.08 7.41 -3.12
C TYR A 48 2.23 6.56 -3.64
N LEU A 49 3.46 6.82 -3.21
CA LEU A 49 4.62 6.06 -3.65
C LEU A 49 4.52 4.60 -3.19
N LEU A 50 4.39 4.37 -1.88
CA LEU A 50 4.36 3.02 -1.31
C LEU A 50 3.07 2.29 -1.66
N GLY A 51 1.92 2.98 -1.61
CA GLY A 51 0.63 2.43 -1.95
C GLY A 51 0.56 1.97 -3.41
N THR A 52 1.08 2.76 -4.35
CA THR A 52 1.11 2.39 -5.77
C THR A 52 1.98 1.16 -6.00
N ILE A 53 3.21 1.15 -5.45
CA ILE A 53 4.12 0.00 -5.57
C ILE A 53 3.47 -1.26 -5.01
N PHE A 54 2.89 -1.17 -3.81
CA PHE A 54 2.25 -2.30 -3.14
C PHE A 54 1.09 -2.87 -3.96
N ILE A 55 0.15 -2.03 -4.39
CA ILE A 55 -0.99 -2.46 -5.21
C ILE A 55 -0.50 -3.12 -6.50
N VAL A 56 0.41 -2.49 -7.23
CA VAL A 56 0.88 -3.02 -8.52
C VAL A 56 1.55 -4.38 -8.32
N CYS A 57 2.48 -4.50 -7.38
CA CYS A 57 3.22 -5.73 -7.12
C CYS A 57 2.30 -6.90 -6.71
N PHE A 58 1.41 -6.69 -5.74
CA PHE A 58 0.55 -7.76 -5.24
C PHE A 58 -0.53 -8.17 -6.24
N ASN A 59 -1.11 -7.23 -6.97
CA ASN A 59 -2.09 -7.55 -8.01
C ASN A 59 -1.44 -8.29 -9.18
N LEU A 60 -0.26 -7.85 -9.65
CA LEU A 60 0.49 -8.57 -10.69
C LEU A 60 0.86 -10.00 -10.25
N LEU A 61 1.38 -10.16 -9.02
CA LEU A 61 1.72 -11.47 -8.48
C LEU A 61 0.50 -12.40 -8.44
N ALA A 62 -0.65 -11.88 -8.00
CA ALA A 62 -1.89 -12.65 -7.95
C ALA A 62 -2.37 -13.08 -9.35
N ILE A 63 -2.30 -12.18 -10.33
CA ILE A 63 -2.63 -12.47 -11.73
C ILE A 63 -1.70 -13.53 -12.31
N ILE A 64 -0.38 -13.36 -12.17
CA ILE A 64 0.62 -14.33 -12.66
C ILE A 64 0.37 -15.70 -12.03
N THR A 65 0.13 -15.75 -10.72
CA THR A 65 -0.16 -16.99 -10.00
C THR A 65 -1.43 -17.66 -10.51
N ALA A 66 -2.49 -16.89 -10.77
CA ALA A 66 -3.73 -17.40 -11.33
C ALA A 66 -3.52 -17.97 -12.74
N ILE A 67 -2.77 -17.27 -13.60
CA ILE A 67 -2.43 -17.70 -14.96
C ILE A 67 -1.61 -18.99 -14.93
N VAL A 68 -0.55 -19.08 -14.11
CA VAL A 68 0.29 -20.28 -14.01
C VAL A 68 -0.53 -21.48 -13.54
N ARG A 69 -1.43 -21.30 -12.57
CA ARG A 69 -2.33 -22.37 -12.12
C ARG A 69 -3.31 -22.82 -13.19
N TYR A 70 -3.72 -21.92 -14.08
CA TYR A 70 -4.58 -22.25 -15.21
C TYR A 70 -3.84 -23.13 -16.22
N PHE A 71 -2.60 -22.79 -16.58
CA PHE A 71 -1.81 -23.56 -17.56
C PHE A 71 -1.24 -24.88 -17.03
N LYS A 72 -1.07 -25.03 -15.70
CA LYS A 72 -0.67 -26.30 -15.07
C LYS A 72 -1.84 -27.28 -14.89
N LYS A 73 -3.06 -26.86 -15.21
CA LYS A 73 -4.26 -27.67 -15.19
C LYS A 73 -4.49 -28.30 -16.57
#